data_AF-A0A847VDT1-F1
#
_entry.id   AF-A0A847VDT1-F1
#
_cell.length_a   1.000
_cell.length_b   1.000
_cell.length_c   1.000
_cell.angle_alpha   90.00
_cell.angle_beta   90.00
_cell.angle_gamma   90.00
#
_symmetry.space_group_name_H-M   'P 1'
#
loop_
_entity.id
_entity.type
_entity.pdbx_description
1 polymer ?
#
loop_
_entity_poly.entity_id
_entity_poly.type
_entity_poly.pdbx_seq_one_letter_code
_entity_poly.pdbx_strand_id
1 'polypeptide(L)'
;VIEVGIDIPDATIMVIEDAHRFGLAQLHQLRGRVGRGERESYCFVIPSEKEEDDGEVTKRLKYFASHPSGFDVAEYDLQRRGPGEVYGIKQSGIPQFKVATLSDIGLFKKAKLAAKRLVKDDNLNLDYIINNIFR
;
A
#
# COMPACT_ATOMS: atom_id res chain seq x y z
N VAL A 1 19.75 17.90 -15.93
CA VAL A 1 18.36 17.51 -16.27
C VAL A 1 18.43 16.30 -17.18
N ILE A 2 18.06 15.10 -16.72
CA ILE A 2 17.62 14.03 -17.62
C ILE A 2 16.10 14.12 -17.65
N GLU A 3 15.64 14.86 -18.64
CA GLU A 3 14.23 15.11 -18.93
C GLU A 3 13.70 13.90 -19.68
N VAL A 4 12.62 13.31 -19.18
CA VAL A 4 11.73 12.37 -19.89
C VAL A 4 12.24 10.95 -20.12
N GLY A 5 11.44 9.97 -19.67
CA GLY A 5 10.94 8.86 -20.50
C GLY A 5 11.87 7.80 -21.09
N ILE A 6 13.16 8.04 -21.23
CA ILE A 6 14.06 7.21 -22.04
C ILE A 6 14.63 6.08 -21.17
N ASP A 7 14.36 4.84 -21.58
CA ASP A 7 14.99 3.64 -21.05
C ASP A 7 16.38 3.52 -21.70
N ILE A 8 17.44 3.57 -20.89
CA ILE A 8 18.83 3.48 -21.38
C ILE A 8 19.43 2.22 -20.75
N PRO A 9 19.39 1.07 -21.45
CA PRO A 9 19.81 -0.22 -20.89
C PRO A 9 21.26 -0.23 -20.37
N ASP A 10 22.14 0.54 -21.04
CA ASP A 10 23.57 0.65 -20.70
C ASP A 10 23.87 1.70 -19.64
N ALA A 11 22.88 2.47 -19.17
CA ALA A 11 23.08 3.41 -18.08
C ALA A 11 23.26 2.65 -16.77
N THR A 12 24.37 2.92 -16.09
CA THR A 12 24.74 2.28 -14.81
C THR A 12 24.49 3.17 -13.61
N ILE A 13 24.16 4.46 -13.80
CA ILE A 13 23.95 5.41 -12.70
C ILE A 13 22.61 6.13 -12.88
N MET A 14 21.79 6.10 -11.84
CA MET A 14 20.56 6.89 -11.70
C MET A 14 20.72 7.85 -10.52
N VAL A 15 20.39 9.12 -10.71
CA VAL A 15 20.35 10.12 -9.63
C VAL A 15 18.99 10.78 -9.64
N ILE A 16 18.28 10.69 -8.51
CA ILE A 16 16.95 11.25 -8.32
C ILE A 16 17.06 12.37 -7.28
N GLU A 17 17.06 13.61 -7.75
CA GLU A 17 16.97 14.80 -6.89
C GLU A 17 15.53 15.02 -6.42
N ASP A 18 15.38 15.71 -5.29
CA ASP A 18 14.09 15.93 -4.63
C ASP A 18 13.25 14.66 -4.49
N ALA A 19 13.92 13.53 -4.16
CA ALA A 19 13.30 12.19 -4.16
C ALA A 19 12.09 12.08 -3.22
N HIS A 20 12.01 12.95 -2.20
CA HIS A 20 10.89 13.06 -1.28
C HIS A 20 9.55 13.34 -1.99
N ARG A 21 9.56 13.99 -3.16
CA ARG A 21 8.37 14.32 -3.95
C ARG A 21 7.72 13.10 -4.62
N PHE A 22 8.45 11.99 -4.72
CA PHE A 22 7.98 10.77 -5.37
C PHE A 22 7.52 9.74 -4.35
N GLY A 23 6.45 9.02 -4.67
CA GLY A 23 6.05 7.83 -3.93
C GLY A 23 7.03 6.67 -4.14
N LEU A 24 7.01 5.71 -3.22
CA LEU A 24 7.89 4.53 -3.24
C LEU A 24 7.76 3.69 -4.54
N ALA A 25 6.53 3.52 -5.03
CA ALA A 25 6.29 2.85 -6.31
C ALA A 25 6.91 3.61 -7.50
N GLN A 26 6.83 4.95 -7.50
CA GLN A 26 7.42 5.76 -8.57
C GLN A 26 8.95 5.68 -8.55
N LEU A 27 9.56 5.73 -7.36
CA LEU A 27 11.01 5.54 -7.20
C LEU A 27 11.46 4.15 -7.69
N HIS A 28 10.69 3.10 -7.40
CA HIS A 28 10.96 1.76 -7.90
C HIS A 28 10.91 1.68 -9.43
N GLN A 29 9.91 2.32 -10.04
CA GLN A 29 9.80 2.40 -11.50
C GLN A 29 10.95 3.18 -12.13
N LEU A 30 11.39 4.28 -11.53
CA LEU A 30 12.55 5.05 -11.99
C LEU A 30 13.84 4.23 -11.90
N ARG A 31 14.06 3.54 -10.77
CA ARG A 31 15.21 2.63 -10.58
C ARG A 31 15.26 1.55 -11.66
N GLY A 32 14.12 1.01 -12.09
CA GLY A 32 14.04 -0.03 -13.12
C GLY A 32 14.35 0.41 -14.57
N ARG A 33 14.66 1.69 -14.79
CA ARG A 33 15.07 2.25 -16.10
C ARG A 33 16.58 2.23 -16.33
N VAL A 34 17.35 1.77 -15.32
CA VAL A 34 18.81 1.59 -15.40
C VAL A 34 19.18 0.19 -14.92
N GLY A 35 20.40 -0.25 -15.22
CA GLY A 35 20.91 -1.54 -14.72
C GLY A 35 20.25 -2.77 -15.34
N ARG A 36 19.92 -2.70 -16.64
CA ARG A 36 19.43 -3.85 -17.43
C ARG A 36 20.54 -4.62 -18.14
N GLY A 37 21.76 -4.08 -18.16
CA GLY A 37 22.96 -4.76 -18.67
C GLY A 37 23.70 -5.57 -17.61
N GLU A 38 24.85 -6.13 -17.97
CA GLU A 38 25.68 -6.95 -17.07
C GLU A 38 26.54 -6.14 -16.10
N ARG A 39 26.55 -4.81 -16.23
CA ARG A 39 27.37 -3.91 -15.40
C ARG A 39 26.65 -3.58 -14.09
N GLU A 40 27.40 -3.58 -13.01
CA GLU A 40 26.92 -3.11 -11.71
C GLU A 40 26.37 -1.68 -11.84
N SER A 41 25.23 -1.43 -11.21
CA SER A 41 24.47 -0.21 -11.37
C SER A 41 24.04 0.35 -10.03
N TYR A 42 24.00 1.67 -9.93
CA TYR A 42 23.73 2.41 -8.70
C TYR A 42 22.58 3.38 -8.91
N CYS A 43 21.73 3.50 -7.89
CA CYS A 43 20.61 4.44 -7.86
C CYS A 43 20.72 5.30 -6.60
N PHE A 44 20.97 6.59 -6.78
CA PHE A 44 21.05 7.58 -5.70
C PHE A 44 19.72 8.31 -5.59
N VAL A 45 19.21 8.43 -4.37
CA VAL A 45 18.02 9.21 -4.02
C VAL A 45 18.40 10.31 -3.06
N ILE A 46 18.14 11.56 -3.43
CA ILE A 46 18.58 12.75 -2.70
C ILE A 46 17.34 13.54 -2.30
N PRO A 47 17.01 13.67 -1.00
CA PRO A 47 15.96 14.59 -0.54
C PRO A 47 16.42 16.04 -0.70
N SER A 48 15.51 17.01 -0.62
CA SER A 48 15.90 18.42 -0.53
C SER A 48 16.47 18.72 0.86
N GLU A 49 17.33 19.72 0.99
CA GLU A 49 17.94 20.15 2.27
C GLU A 49 16.90 20.33 3.40
N LYS A 50 15.72 20.87 3.09
CA LYS A 50 14.63 21.08 4.07
C LYS A 50 14.04 19.80 4.64
N GLU A 51 14.14 18.70 3.89
CA GLU A 51 13.48 17.42 4.16
C GLU A 51 14.49 16.36 4.65
N GLU A 52 15.79 16.70 4.71
CA GLU A 52 16.82 15.80 5.25
C GLU A 52 16.55 15.46 6.72
N ASP A 53 16.10 16.45 7.49
CA ASP A 53 15.77 16.29 8.91
C ASP A 53 14.34 15.78 9.17
N ASP A 54 13.52 15.61 8.12
CA ASP A 54 12.21 14.96 8.28
C ASP A 54 12.41 13.45 8.51
N GLY A 55 12.17 13.03 9.75
CA GLY A 55 12.37 11.64 10.16
C GLY A 55 11.52 10.63 9.38
N GLU A 56 10.36 11.02 8.86
CA GLU A 56 9.49 10.13 8.09
C GLU A 56 9.92 10.03 6.63
N VAL A 57 10.30 11.15 6.00
CA VAL A 57 10.90 11.17 4.65
C VAL A 57 12.19 10.37 4.66
N THR A 58 13.09 10.64 5.61
CA THR A 58 14.38 9.97 5.71
C THR A 58 14.24 8.47 5.96
N LYS A 59 13.32 8.04 6.86
CA LYS A 59 13.03 6.60 7.04
C LYS A 59 12.55 5.95 5.74
N ARG A 60 11.65 6.61 5.00
CA ARG A 60 11.07 6.09 3.76
C ARG A 60 12.11 5.95 2.66
N LEU A 61 12.95 6.97 2.45
CA LEU A 61 14.01 6.94 1.43
C LEU A 61 15.10 5.92 1.80
N LYS A 62 15.47 5.81 3.08
CA LYS A 62 16.40 4.76 3.56
C LYS A 62 15.82 3.36 3.34
N TYR A 63 14.54 3.15 3.63
CA TYR A 63 13.88 1.87 3.36
C TYR A 63 13.98 1.50 1.87
N PHE A 64 13.66 2.44 0.98
CA PHE A 64 13.80 2.25 -0.46
C PHE A 64 15.23 1.91 -0.90
N ALA A 65 16.22 2.61 -0.35
CA ALA A 65 17.63 2.40 -0.68
C ALA A 65 18.14 1.01 -0.24
N SER A 66 17.65 0.50 0.90
CA SER A 66 18.05 -0.82 1.43
C SER A 66 17.29 -2.00 0.82
N HIS A 67 16.17 -1.77 0.11
CA HIS A 67 15.31 -2.84 -0.41
C HIS A 67 15.18 -2.79 -1.95
N PRO A 68 15.86 -3.70 -2.67
CA PRO A 68 15.82 -3.74 -4.14
C PRO A 68 14.54 -4.39 -4.71
N SER A 69 13.82 -5.17 -3.91
CA SER A 69 12.57 -5.82 -4.34
C SER A 69 11.41 -4.83 -4.44
N GLY A 70 10.63 -4.92 -5.51
CA GLY A 70 9.39 -4.16 -5.65
C GLY A 70 8.30 -4.58 -4.67
N PHE A 71 8.32 -5.85 -4.24
CA PHE A 71 7.37 -6.38 -3.26
C PHE A 71 7.60 -5.76 -1.88
N ASP A 72 8.84 -5.71 -1.40
CA ASP A 72 9.21 -5.13 -0.10
C ASP A 72 8.80 -3.65 -0.04
N VAL A 73 9.09 -2.92 -1.13
CA VAL A 73 8.73 -1.50 -1.27
C VAL A 73 7.21 -1.30 -1.26
N ALA A 74 6.44 -2.19 -1.90
CA ALA A 74 4.98 -2.14 -1.92
C ALA A 74 4.37 -2.50 -0.56
N GLU A 75 4.92 -3.49 0.15
CA GLU A 75 4.47 -3.87 1.49
C GLU A 75 4.71 -2.74 2.50
N TYR A 76 5.87 -2.09 2.44
CA TYR A 76 6.17 -0.96 3.30
C TYR A 76 5.28 0.26 3.00
N ASP A 77 5.01 0.55 1.72
CA ASP A 77 4.05 1.60 1.32
C ASP A 77 2.63 1.30 1.84
N LEU A 78 2.21 0.02 1.76
CA LEU A 78 0.94 -0.47 2.29
C LEU A 78 0.84 -0.32 3.82
N GLN A 79 1.89 -0.69 4.56
CA GLN A 79 1.93 -0.55 6.02
C GLN A 79 1.83 0.92 6.44
N ARG A 80 2.49 1.83 5.72
CA ARG A 80 2.47 3.27 6.01
C ARG A 80 1.13 3.94 5.71
N ARG A 81 0.47 3.55 4.61
CA ARG A 81 -0.87 4.04 4.26
C ARG A 81 -1.99 3.42 5.11
N GLY A 82 -1.69 2.26 5.70
CA GLY A 82 -2.68 1.43 6.37
C GLY A 82 -3.56 0.66 5.38
N PRO A 83 -4.23 -0.41 5.83
CA PRO A 83 -5.01 -1.32 4.99
C PRO A 83 -6.25 -0.68 4.32
N GLY A 84 -6.56 0.59 4.63
CA GLY A 84 -7.71 1.32 4.09
C GLY A 84 -7.47 2.01 2.74
N GLU A 85 -6.22 2.17 2.29
CA GLU A 85 -5.89 2.98 1.11
C GLU A 85 -5.35 2.19 -0.11
N VAL A 86 -5.15 0.88 0.03
CA VAL A 86 -4.60 -0.01 -1.03
C VAL A 86 -5.38 0.03 -2.34
N TYR A 87 -6.68 0.32 -2.24
CA TYR A 87 -7.60 0.29 -3.37
C TYR A 87 -7.90 1.66 -3.98
N GLY A 88 -7.19 2.72 -3.59
CA GLY A 88 -7.17 3.98 -4.35
C GLY A 88 -8.49 4.73 -4.50
N ILE A 89 -9.53 4.34 -3.78
CA ILE A 89 -10.82 5.03 -3.75
C ILE A 89 -11.27 4.96 -2.30
N LYS A 90 -11.80 6.07 -1.76
CA LYS A 90 -12.89 5.99 -0.79
C LYS A 90 -14.02 5.20 -1.44
N GLN A 91 -13.87 3.89 -1.61
CA GLN A 91 -14.93 3.06 -2.12
C GLN A 91 -15.94 3.01 -0.98
N SER A 92 -17.05 3.70 -1.18
CA SER A 92 -18.26 3.67 -0.37
C SER A 92 -18.86 2.25 -0.18
N GLY A 93 -18.14 1.20 -0.58
CA GLY A 93 -18.58 -0.19 -0.61
C GLY A 93 -17.73 -1.19 0.19
N ILE A 94 -16.55 -0.83 0.71
CA ILE A 94 -15.88 -1.70 1.70
C ILE A 94 -16.46 -1.33 3.07
N PRO A 95 -17.21 -2.22 3.73
CA PRO A 95 -17.76 -1.90 5.04
C PRO A 95 -16.61 -1.65 6.01
N GLN A 96 -16.49 -0.42 6.51
CA GLN A 96 -15.76 -0.21 7.75
C GLN A 96 -16.56 -0.86 8.87
N PHE A 97 -16.15 -2.07 9.25
CA PHE A 97 -16.78 -2.75 10.37
C PHE A 97 -16.47 -1.98 11.67
N LYS A 98 -17.51 -1.62 12.41
CA LYS A 98 -17.37 -0.87 13.68
C LYS A 98 -16.59 -1.64 14.77
N VAL A 99 -16.58 -2.97 14.68
CA VAL A 99 -16.09 -3.87 15.75
C VAL A 99 -15.12 -4.94 15.23
N ALA A 100 -14.73 -4.88 13.96
CA ALA A 100 -13.96 -5.94 13.31
C ALA A 100 -13.02 -5.39 12.25
N THR A 101 -12.04 -6.20 11.84
CA THR A 101 -11.28 -5.96 10.61
C THR A 101 -11.48 -7.13 9.65
N LEU A 102 -11.19 -6.92 8.36
CA LEU A 102 -11.29 -7.99 7.34
C LEU A 102 -10.41 -9.22 7.66
N SER A 103 -9.39 -9.04 8.50
CA SER A 103 -8.48 -10.11 8.94
C SER A 103 -8.99 -10.90 10.14
N ASP A 104 -10.11 -10.51 10.79
CA ASP A 104 -10.65 -11.21 11.96
C ASP A 104 -11.46 -12.45 11.56
N ILE A 105 -10.74 -13.48 11.11
CA ILE A 105 -11.30 -14.77 10.68
C ILE A 105 -12.13 -15.43 11.80
N GLY A 106 -11.76 -15.21 13.07
CA GLY A 106 -12.45 -15.77 14.23
C GLY A 106 -13.85 -15.20 14.37
N LEU A 107 -13.99 -13.88 14.26
CA LEU A 107 -15.26 -13.20 14.33
C LEU A 107 -16.15 -13.52 13.12
N PHE A 108 -15.59 -13.62 11.92
CA PHE A 108 -16.34 -14.04 10.73
C PHE A 108 -16.93 -15.46 10.87
N LYS A 109 -16.18 -16.40 11.45
CA LYS A 109 -16.70 -17.75 11.72
C LYS A 109 -17.88 -17.72 12.69
N LYS A 110 -17.78 -16.94 13.77
CA LYS A 110 -18.86 -16.77 14.75
C LYS A 110 -20.10 -16.13 14.11
N ALA A 111 -19.93 -15.05 13.36
CA ALA A 111 -21.00 -14.36 12.64
C ALA A 111 -21.72 -15.30 11.65
N LYS A 112 -20.96 -16.08 10.88
CA LYS A 112 -21.51 -17.08 9.94
C LYS A 112 -22.33 -18.16 10.65
N LEU A 113 -21.87 -18.63 11.81
CA LEU A 113 -22.61 -19.61 12.61
C LEU A 113 -23.91 -19.02 13.18
N ALA A 114 -23.87 -17.79 13.68
CA ALA A 114 -25.04 -17.09 14.17
C ALA A 114 -26.08 -16.88 13.05
N ALA A 115 -25.65 -16.38 11.89
CA ALA A 115 -26.51 -16.21 10.72
C ALA A 115 -27.17 -17.52 10.27
N LYS A 116 -26.41 -18.63 10.24
CA LYS A 116 -26.95 -19.96 9.93
C LYS A 116 -28.00 -20.45 10.93
N ARG A 117 -27.89 -20.09 12.20
CA ARG A 117 -28.89 -20.43 13.23
C ARG A 117 -30.16 -19.62 13.03
N LEU A 118 -30.01 -18.32 12.78
CA LEU A 118 -31.13 -17.41 12.53
C LEU A 118 -31.96 -17.85 11.31
N VAL A 119 -31.32 -18.17 10.18
CA VAL A 119 -32.03 -18.59 8.96
C VAL A 119 -32.79 -19.92 9.12
N LYS A 120 -32.43 -20.75 10.10
CA LYS A 120 -33.09 -22.05 10.36
C LYS A 120 -34.26 -21.96 11.33
N ASP A 121 -34.50 -20.79 11.91
CA ASP A 121 -35.62 -20.57 12.81
C ASP A 121 -36.85 -20.18 11.97
N ASP A 122 -37.83 -21.07 11.85
CA ASP A 122 -39.02 -20.83 11.03
C ASP A 122 -39.92 -19.70 11.58
N ASN A 123 -39.67 -19.25 12.82
CA ASN A 123 -40.37 -18.11 13.43
C ASN A 123 -39.66 -16.76 13.21
N LEU A 124 -38.58 -16.73 12.41
CA LEU A 124 -37.79 -15.52 12.22
C LEU A 124 -38.48 -14.55 11.25
N ASN A 125 -38.93 -13.40 11.77
CA ASN A 125 -39.36 -12.30 10.91
C ASN A 125 -38.13 -11.58 10.34
N LEU A 126 -37.72 -11.98 9.13
CA LEU A 126 -36.56 -11.39 8.44
C LEU A 126 -36.72 -9.87 8.25
N ASP A 127 -37.93 -9.39 7.97
CA ASP A 127 -38.20 -7.97 7.75
C ASP A 127 -37.95 -7.16 9.04
N TYR A 128 -38.35 -7.68 10.20
CA TYR A 128 -38.07 -7.05 11.48
C TYR A 128 -36.56 -6.93 11.74
N ILE A 129 -35.79 -7.99 11.45
CA ILE A 129 -34.35 -8.01 11.69
C ILE A 129 -33.63 -7.06 10.75
N ILE A 130 -33.91 -7.10 9.44
CA ILE A 130 -33.27 -6.20 8.45
C ILE A 130 -33.51 -4.73 8.82
N ASN A 131 -34.71 -4.39 9.28
CA ASN A 131 -35.06 -3.02 9.67
C ASN A 131 -34.45 -2.56 11.00
N ASN A 132 -33.89 -3.47 11.82
CA ASN A 132 -33.34 -3.15 13.14
C ASN A 132 -31.85 -3.54 13.32
N ILE A 133 -31.21 -4.18 12.34
CA ILE A 133 -29.84 -4.70 12.47
C ILE A 133 -28.77 -3.60 12.60
N PHE A 134 -29.10 -2.36 12.24
CA PHE A 134 -28.19 -1.20 12.25
C PHE A 134 -28.74 0.07 12.93
N ARG A 135 -29.86 -0.03 13.66
CA ARG A 135 -30.26 1.03 14.62
C ARG A 135 -29.46 0.87 15.90
#